data_AF-A0A2J7ZHV7-F1
#
_entry.id   AF-A0A2J7ZHV7-F1
#
_cell.length_a   1.000
_cell.length_b   1.000
_cell.length_c   1.000
_cell.angle_alpha   90.00
_cell.angle_beta   90.00
_cell.angle_gamma   90.00
#
_symmetry.space_group_name_H-M   'P 1'
#
loop_
_entity.id
_entity.type
_entity.pdbx_description
1 polymer ?
#
loop_
_entity_poly.entity_id
_entity_poly.type
_entity_poly.pdbx_seq_one_letter_code
_entity_poly.pdbx_strand_id
1 'polypeptide(L)'
;MDLVKQRFRIGHYSKGDDNGEIGELRQVNERLHETLDRYKEGIAKHYRNKKWDRFKKHCNDHELVFTSTPESPSIAARCPVSRSYFKLWESMHDFSDLFKLGSTPVKAVFLAEGPGGFVEAFCSRRAGTPGDTLFGMTLLSSNKNVPEWRLGCQELHGKPFSIVTGTDGTGNIYNQSNIQTLVTSVGRATADFITADGGFDFSGNFNMQEQVSTRLIAAEAYTAMSVQKLGGVFFLKVYDIRQAPTLVLLSILGRCYDAVHLTKPLSSRPANSEKYVICTGFKGCDAASLALLKATVVTGDLKALEGERNTLSVAFLRDIIDANTHFIERQITSIDETLRFIQLHDTAASEDAKKTMLAARCADQALKSHAWCIRYNVGVSESATTRYAFN
;
A
#
# COMPACT_ATOMS: atom_id res chain seq x y z
N MET A 1 -17.56 -8.97 -12.53
CA MET A 1 -16.58 -8.31 -11.64
C MET A 1 -16.04 -9.41 -10.74
N ASP A 2 -14.75 -9.73 -10.84
CA ASP A 2 -14.14 -10.75 -9.98
C ASP A 2 -14.05 -10.15 -8.57
N LEU A 3 -15.01 -10.48 -7.69
CA LEU A 3 -15.24 -9.84 -6.37
C LEU A 3 -14.01 -9.86 -5.45
N VAL A 4 -13.00 -10.67 -5.78
CA VAL A 4 -11.74 -10.77 -5.03
C VAL A 4 -10.71 -9.74 -5.51
N LYS A 5 -10.66 -9.46 -6.82
CA LYS A 5 -9.72 -8.50 -7.42
C LYS A 5 -10.35 -7.12 -7.34
N GLN A 6 -10.19 -6.46 -6.20
CA GLN A 6 -10.61 -5.06 -5.98
C GLN A 6 -9.89 -4.14 -6.98
N ARG A 7 -10.41 -4.05 -8.21
CA ARG A 7 -9.75 -3.42 -9.36
C ARG A 7 -10.59 -2.25 -9.85
N PHE A 8 -10.19 -1.04 -9.51
CA PHE A 8 -10.81 0.18 -10.01
C PHE A 8 -9.86 0.85 -10.98
N ARG A 9 -10.21 0.90 -12.26
CA ARG A 9 -9.41 1.62 -13.26
C ARG A 9 -9.65 3.11 -13.09
N ILE A 10 -8.57 3.88 -13.00
CA ILE A 10 -8.58 5.33 -13.15
C ILE A 10 -8.12 5.61 -14.58
N GLY A 11 -9.00 6.14 -15.40
CA GLY A 11 -8.71 6.44 -16.81
C GLY A 11 -7.77 7.64 -17.03
N HIS A 12 -7.37 7.82 -18.29
CA HIS A 12 -6.74 9.05 -18.76
C HIS A 12 -7.83 10.01 -19.23
N TYR A 13 -7.90 11.20 -18.62
CA TYR A 13 -8.98 12.12 -18.89
C TYR A 13 -8.49 13.49 -19.34
N SER A 14 -8.93 13.91 -20.53
CA SER A 14 -8.88 15.32 -20.91
C SER A 14 -9.93 16.12 -20.13
N LYS A 15 -9.68 17.41 -19.91
CA LYS A 15 -10.67 18.30 -19.32
C LYS A 15 -11.85 18.43 -20.28
N GLY A 16 -12.99 17.84 -19.91
CA GLY A 16 -14.27 18.01 -20.59
C GLY A 16 -15.05 19.21 -20.05
N ASP A 17 -16.25 19.42 -20.60
CA ASP A 17 -17.20 20.38 -20.05
C ASP A 17 -17.61 19.95 -18.62
N ASP A 18 -17.59 20.90 -17.69
CA ASP A 18 -17.83 20.70 -16.27
C ASP A 18 -19.32 20.82 -15.94
N ASN A 19 -20.06 21.70 -16.60
CA ASN A 19 -21.48 22.00 -16.34
C ASN A 19 -21.86 22.12 -14.83
N GLY A 20 -20.90 22.38 -13.94
CA GLY A 20 -21.08 22.44 -12.48
C GLY A 20 -20.90 21.12 -11.72
N GLU A 21 -20.69 20.01 -12.43
CA GLU A 21 -20.66 18.67 -11.85
C GLU A 21 -19.44 18.42 -10.95
N ILE A 22 -18.28 19.01 -11.26
CA ILE A 22 -17.06 18.87 -10.44
C ILE A 22 -17.32 19.34 -8.99
N GLY A 23 -18.10 20.41 -8.82
CA GLY A 23 -18.48 20.91 -7.51
C GLY A 23 -19.27 19.88 -6.70
N GLU A 24 -20.25 19.26 -7.33
CA GLU A 24 -21.10 18.22 -6.72
C GLU A 24 -20.30 16.96 -6.39
N LEU A 25 -19.48 16.47 -7.32
CA LEU A 25 -18.63 15.30 -7.13
C LEU A 25 -17.64 15.49 -5.97
N ARG A 26 -17.03 16.68 -5.86
CA ARG A 26 -16.17 17.00 -4.71
C ARG A 26 -16.93 16.94 -3.38
N GLN A 27 -18.16 17.45 -3.34
CA GLN A 27 -18.99 17.35 -2.13
C GLN A 27 -19.42 15.92 -1.83
N VAL A 28 -19.71 15.09 -2.84
CA VAL A 28 -19.97 13.66 -2.65
C VAL A 28 -18.75 12.99 -2.01
N ASN A 29 -17.55 13.22 -2.56
CA ASN A 29 -16.33 12.65 -2.01
C ASN A 29 -16.06 13.11 -0.57
N GLU A 30 -16.34 14.37 -0.26
CA GLU A 30 -16.22 14.91 1.09
C GLU A 30 -17.16 14.21 2.07
N ARG A 31 -18.46 14.07 1.73
CA ARG A 31 -19.46 13.39 2.58
C ARG A 31 -19.13 11.92 2.84
N LEU A 32 -18.56 11.22 1.86
CA LEU A 32 -18.08 9.85 2.05
C LEU A 32 -17.01 9.78 3.15
N HIS A 33 -16.03 10.68 3.11
CA HIS A 33 -14.96 10.70 4.08
C HIS A 33 -15.40 11.24 5.45
N GLU A 34 -16.28 12.24 5.51
CA GLU A 34 -16.92 12.67 6.77
C GLU A 34 -17.66 11.52 7.45
N THR A 35 -18.28 10.64 6.66
CA THR A 35 -18.92 9.44 7.19
C THR A 35 -17.90 8.48 7.77
N LEU A 36 -16.80 8.21 7.07
CA LEU A 36 -15.69 7.41 7.58
C LEU A 36 -15.09 7.99 8.87
N ASP A 37 -14.91 9.31 8.94
CA ASP A 37 -14.32 9.99 10.10
C ASP A 37 -15.13 9.74 11.36
N ARG A 38 -16.47 9.76 11.30
CA ARG A 38 -17.33 9.43 12.45
C ARG A 38 -17.09 8.02 13.00
N TYR A 39 -16.81 7.05 12.13
CA TYR A 39 -16.45 5.69 12.57
C TYR A 39 -15.02 5.63 13.13
N LYS A 40 -14.08 6.36 12.53
CA LYS A 40 -12.70 6.48 13.04
C LYS A 40 -12.64 7.16 14.41
N GLU A 41 -13.51 8.13 14.69
CA GLU A 41 -13.63 8.75 16.02
C GLU A 41 -14.03 7.73 17.10
N GLY A 42 -14.90 6.77 16.75
CA GLY A 42 -15.26 5.65 17.62
C GLY A 42 -14.06 4.80 18.06
N ILE A 43 -12.99 4.74 17.25
CA ILE A 43 -11.76 4.02 17.57
C ILE A 43 -11.02 4.68 18.74
N ALA A 44 -10.99 6.01 18.81
CA ALA A 44 -10.13 6.76 19.72
C ALA A 44 -10.32 6.37 21.19
N LYS A 45 -11.57 6.10 21.60
CA LYS A 45 -11.91 5.62 22.96
C LYS A 45 -11.26 4.27 23.29
N HIS A 46 -11.23 3.36 22.32
CA HIS A 46 -10.68 2.01 22.46
C HIS A 46 -9.18 1.93 22.15
N TYR A 47 -8.62 2.98 21.56
CA TYR A 47 -7.19 3.08 21.34
C TYR A 47 -6.43 3.32 22.66
N ARG A 48 -6.91 4.25 23.50
CA ARG A 48 -6.28 4.60 24.79
C ARG A 48 -6.16 3.42 25.77
N ASN A 49 -7.11 2.49 25.74
CA ASN A 49 -7.10 1.30 26.60
C ASN A 49 -6.56 0.04 25.89
N LYS A 50 -5.90 0.20 24.73
CA LYS A 50 -5.30 -0.86 23.91
C LYS A 50 -6.29 -1.92 23.40
N LYS A 51 -7.60 -1.75 23.59
CA LYS A 51 -8.61 -2.69 23.09
C LYS A 51 -8.63 -2.71 21.57
N TRP A 52 -8.58 -1.56 20.91
CA TRP A 52 -8.56 -1.50 19.46
C TRP A 52 -7.42 -2.34 18.86
N ASP A 53 -6.19 -2.17 19.37
CA ASP A 53 -5.02 -2.89 18.86
C ASP A 53 -5.08 -4.40 19.08
N ARG A 54 -5.76 -4.84 20.15
CA ARG A 54 -6.03 -6.25 20.41
C ARG A 54 -7.11 -6.79 19.48
N PHE A 55 -8.28 -6.15 19.44
CA PHE A 55 -9.46 -6.70 18.78
C PHE A 55 -9.46 -6.53 17.26
N LYS A 56 -8.79 -5.50 16.72
CA LYS A 56 -8.62 -5.36 15.26
C LYS A 56 -7.86 -6.53 14.64
N LYS A 57 -7.00 -7.20 15.43
CA LYS A 57 -6.30 -8.42 14.99
C LYS A 57 -7.24 -9.61 14.88
N HIS A 58 -8.23 -9.73 15.78
CA HIS A 58 -9.24 -10.81 15.75
C HIS A 58 -10.34 -10.58 14.72
N CYS A 59 -10.54 -9.35 14.27
CA CYS A 59 -11.54 -8.99 13.26
C CYS A 59 -10.93 -8.85 11.85
N ASN A 60 -9.62 -9.09 11.69
CA ASN A 60 -8.99 -9.14 10.38
C ASN A 60 -8.97 -10.59 9.89
N ASP A 61 -9.85 -10.92 8.95
CA ASP A 61 -9.99 -12.24 8.34
C ASP A 61 -8.67 -12.91 7.92
N HIS A 62 -7.67 -12.13 7.51
CA HIS A 62 -6.39 -12.62 7.01
C HIS A 62 -5.22 -12.35 7.96
N GLU A 63 -5.47 -12.03 9.24
CA GLU A 63 -4.39 -11.74 10.21
C GLU A 63 -3.45 -12.94 10.42
N LEU A 64 -3.99 -14.17 10.31
CA LEU A 64 -3.22 -15.39 10.49
C LEU A 64 -2.42 -15.82 9.26
N VAL A 65 -2.55 -15.16 8.10
CA VAL A 65 -1.62 -15.37 6.98
C VAL A 65 -0.19 -15.19 7.48
N PHE A 66 0.05 -14.12 8.25
CA PHE A 66 1.30 -13.90 8.95
C PHE A 66 1.09 -13.11 10.23
N THR A 67 1.43 -13.73 11.35
CA THR A 67 1.31 -13.15 12.69
C THR A 67 2.58 -13.39 13.50
N SER A 68 2.88 -12.46 14.42
CA SER A 68 3.96 -12.57 15.39
C SER A 68 3.48 -12.99 16.79
N THR A 69 2.20 -13.35 16.94
CA THR A 69 1.62 -13.78 18.21
C THR A 69 2.00 -15.23 18.54
N PRO A 70 2.67 -15.50 19.67
CA PRO A 70 3.04 -16.86 20.06
C PRO A 70 1.84 -17.82 20.18
N GLU A 71 0.66 -17.30 20.55
CA GLU A 71 -0.53 -18.10 20.83
C GLU A 71 -1.24 -18.60 19.58
N SER A 72 -0.90 -18.06 18.40
CA SER A 72 -1.54 -18.41 17.13
C SER A 72 -0.47 -18.43 16.04
N PRO A 73 -0.07 -19.62 15.54
CA PRO A 73 0.95 -19.72 14.50
C PRO A 73 0.45 -19.09 13.20
N SER A 74 1.38 -18.54 12.42
CA SER A 74 1.14 -18.14 11.03
C SER A 74 0.73 -19.35 10.19
N ILE A 75 -0.30 -19.19 9.36
CA ILE A 75 -0.72 -20.20 8.40
C ILE A 75 0.30 -20.31 7.28
N ALA A 76 0.82 -19.20 6.76
CA ALA A 76 1.87 -19.25 5.76
C ALA A 76 3.16 -19.85 6.36
N ALA A 77 3.74 -20.82 5.65
CA ALA A 77 5.07 -21.34 5.94
C ALA A 77 6.18 -20.31 5.68
N ARG A 78 5.89 -19.32 4.81
CA ARG A 78 6.82 -18.22 4.53
C ARG A 78 6.89 -17.30 5.74
N CYS A 79 8.10 -17.07 6.25
CA CYS A 79 8.40 -16.08 7.28
C CYS A 79 9.25 -14.94 6.68
N PRO A 80 8.62 -13.96 6.02
CA PRO A 80 9.35 -12.88 5.36
C PRO A 80 9.89 -11.85 6.37
N VAL A 81 10.77 -10.96 5.89
CA VAL A 81 11.35 -9.86 6.69
C VAL A 81 10.29 -8.89 7.21
N SER A 82 9.14 -8.80 6.54
CA SER A 82 7.96 -8.07 6.99
C SER A 82 6.68 -8.57 6.33
N ARG A 83 5.54 -8.23 6.93
CA ARG A 83 4.20 -8.54 6.39
C ARG A 83 3.93 -7.91 5.02
N SER A 84 4.66 -6.86 4.62
CA SER A 84 4.44 -6.22 3.32
C SER A 84 4.73 -7.17 2.15
N TYR A 85 5.57 -8.20 2.34
CA TYR A 85 5.76 -9.28 1.37
C TYR A 85 4.45 -9.79 0.77
N PHE A 86 3.47 -10.11 1.63
CA PHE A 86 2.21 -10.72 1.19
C PHE A 86 1.35 -9.75 0.36
N LYS A 87 1.48 -8.44 0.56
CA LYS A 87 0.70 -7.43 -0.19
C LYS A 87 1.15 -7.34 -1.64
N LEU A 88 2.47 -7.29 -1.88
CA LEU A 88 3.00 -7.31 -3.22
C LEU A 88 2.85 -8.69 -3.86
N TRP A 89 3.09 -9.77 -3.11
CA TRP A 89 2.89 -11.14 -3.59
C TRP A 89 1.46 -11.36 -4.10
N GLU A 90 0.46 -11.01 -3.28
CA GLU A 90 -0.96 -11.06 -3.64
C GLU A 90 -1.26 -10.23 -4.89
N SER A 91 -0.78 -8.99 -4.92
CA SER A 91 -1.00 -8.08 -6.05
C SER A 91 -0.41 -8.62 -7.36
N MET A 92 0.81 -9.19 -7.32
CA MET A 92 1.45 -9.79 -8.49
C MET A 92 0.72 -11.04 -9.02
N HIS A 93 -0.05 -11.73 -8.17
CA HIS A 93 -0.87 -12.86 -8.58
C HIS A 93 -2.21 -12.38 -9.18
N ASP A 94 -2.93 -11.55 -8.44
CA ASP A 94 -4.26 -11.07 -8.87
C ASP A 94 -4.18 -10.23 -10.14
N PHE A 95 -3.10 -9.47 -10.31
CA PHE A 95 -2.87 -8.58 -11.44
C PHE A 95 -1.69 -9.03 -12.32
N SER A 96 -1.48 -10.34 -12.46
CA SER A 96 -0.41 -10.90 -13.29
C SER A 96 -0.42 -10.37 -14.75
N ASP A 97 -1.61 -10.04 -15.28
CA ASP A 97 -1.82 -9.39 -16.58
C ASP A 97 -1.24 -7.97 -16.65
N LEU A 98 -1.18 -7.26 -15.52
CA LEU A 98 -0.64 -5.91 -15.39
C LEU A 98 0.86 -5.92 -15.12
N PHE A 99 1.32 -6.75 -14.19
CA PHE A 99 2.73 -6.78 -13.79
C PHE A 99 3.66 -7.34 -14.88
N LYS A 100 3.19 -8.30 -15.70
CA LYS A 100 3.92 -8.88 -16.85
C LYS A 100 5.40 -9.21 -16.58
N LEU A 101 5.69 -9.72 -15.38
CA LEU A 101 7.02 -10.14 -14.96
C LEU A 101 7.44 -11.43 -15.68
N GLY A 102 7.90 -11.31 -16.93
CA GLY A 102 8.37 -12.42 -17.78
C GLY A 102 9.75 -12.96 -17.39
N SER A 103 10.37 -13.78 -18.23
CA SER A 103 11.67 -14.41 -17.95
C SER A 103 12.89 -13.58 -18.34
N THR A 104 12.70 -12.40 -18.92
CA THR A 104 13.81 -11.50 -19.29
C THR A 104 14.35 -10.77 -18.06
N PRO A 105 15.67 -10.54 -17.97
CA PRO A 105 16.24 -9.71 -16.91
C PRO A 105 15.58 -8.34 -16.83
N VAL A 106 15.29 -7.87 -15.62
CA VAL A 106 14.70 -6.55 -15.38
C VAL A 106 15.53 -5.74 -14.39
N LYS A 107 15.45 -4.42 -14.51
CA LYS A 107 15.94 -3.49 -13.50
C LYS A 107 14.79 -3.06 -12.59
N ALA A 108 14.92 -3.32 -11.28
CA ALA A 108 13.91 -2.99 -10.29
C ALA A 108 14.39 -1.96 -9.26
N VAL A 109 13.48 -1.07 -8.84
CA VAL A 109 13.75 -0.02 -7.85
C VAL A 109 12.73 -0.06 -6.72
N PHE A 110 13.19 0.02 -5.47
CA PHE A 110 12.36 -0.10 -4.26
C PHE A 110 12.54 1.14 -3.38
N LEU A 111 11.46 1.89 -3.15
CA LEU A 111 11.49 3.22 -2.53
C LEU A 111 10.80 3.26 -1.16
N ALA A 112 11.55 3.67 -0.13
CA ALA A 112 11.11 3.83 1.26
C ALA A 112 10.52 2.55 1.89
N GLU A 113 11.04 1.37 1.52
CA GLU A 113 10.43 0.08 1.87
C GLU A 113 11.21 -0.74 2.90
N GLY A 114 12.07 -0.10 3.70
CA GLY A 114 12.69 -0.77 4.85
C GLY A 114 11.61 -1.45 5.71
N PRO A 115 11.72 -2.76 6.03
CA PRO A 115 12.92 -3.59 5.96
C PRO A 115 13.12 -4.43 4.67
N GLY A 116 12.22 -4.34 3.69
CA GLY A 116 12.40 -4.97 2.37
C GLY A 116 11.43 -6.08 1.99
N GLY A 117 10.25 -6.17 2.61
CA GLY A 117 9.28 -7.23 2.30
C GLY A 117 8.87 -7.27 0.82
N PHE A 118 8.74 -6.11 0.16
CA PHE A 118 8.47 -6.03 -1.27
C PHE A 118 9.65 -6.49 -2.14
N VAL A 119 10.89 -6.18 -1.74
CA VAL A 119 12.10 -6.69 -2.40
C VAL A 119 12.11 -8.22 -2.35
N GLU A 120 11.88 -8.79 -1.17
CA GLU A 120 11.83 -10.23 -0.97
C GLU A 120 10.70 -10.90 -1.79
N ALA A 121 9.51 -10.28 -1.86
CA ALA A 121 8.39 -10.76 -2.67
C ALA A 121 8.72 -10.76 -4.16
N PHE A 122 9.31 -9.68 -4.65
CA PHE A 122 9.76 -9.57 -6.03
C PHE A 122 10.82 -10.64 -6.35
N CYS A 123 11.85 -10.79 -5.51
CA CYS A 123 12.89 -11.80 -5.68
C CYS A 123 12.33 -13.22 -5.66
N SER A 124 11.36 -13.50 -4.78
CA SER A 124 10.67 -14.79 -4.73
C SER A 124 9.89 -15.06 -6.01
N ARG A 125 9.19 -14.05 -6.54
CA ARG A 125 8.43 -14.18 -7.79
C ARG A 125 9.35 -14.42 -9.00
N ARG A 126 10.59 -13.96 -8.91
CA ARG A 126 11.62 -14.03 -9.95
C ARG A 126 12.79 -14.95 -9.60
N ALA A 127 12.60 -15.90 -8.69
CA ALA A 127 13.68 -16.76 -8.18
C ALA A 127 14.44 -17.47 -9.30
N GLY A 128 13.71 -18.00 -10.30
CA GLY A 128 14.28 -18.69 -11.46
C GLY A 128 14.75 -17.78 -12.60
N THR A 129 14.77 -16.45 -12.43
CA THR A 129 15.24 -15.51 -13.47
C THR A 129 16.56 -14.87 -13.04
N PRO A 130 17.69 -15.22 -13.68
CA PRO A 130 18.98 -14.58 -13.43
C PRO A 130 19.07 -13.21 -14.11
N GLY A 131 20.03 -12.39 -13.68
CA GLY A 131 20.38 -11.13 -14.35
C GLY A 131 19.56 -9.90 -13.94
N ASP A 132 18.55 -10.05 -13.07
CA ASP A 132 17.85 -8.90 -12.50
C ASP A 132 18.83 -8.02 -11.70
N THR A 133 18.71 -6.70 -11.84
CA THR A 133 19.52 -5.72 -11.08
C THR A 133 18.61 -4.87 -10.21
N LEU A 134 18.87 -4.84 -8.91
CA LEU A 134 17.96 -4.27 -7.94
C LEU A 134 18.59 -3.05 -7.24
N PHE A 135 17.81 -1.99 -7.06
CA PHE A 135 18.23 -0.78 -6.34
C PHE A 135 17.23 -0.44 -5.24
N GLY A 136 17.72 0.00 -4.09
CA GLY A 136 16.86 0.38 -2.97
C GLY A 136 17.28 1.69 -2.34
N MET A 137 16.31 2.53 -1.97
CA MET A 137 16.53 3.71 -1.15
C MET A 137 15.50 3.72 -0.03
N THR A 138 15.96 3.77 1.23
CA THR A 138 15.09 3.92 2.40
C THR A 138 15.75 4.87 3.39
N LEU A 139 14.94 5.48 4.26
CA LEU A 139 15.45 6.31 5.34
C LEU A 139 16.28 5.46 6.31
N LEU A 140 17.55 5.81 6.47
CA LEU A 140 18.45 5.30 7.49
C LEU A 140 18.41 6.26 8.68
N SER A 141 18.16 5.72 9.87
CA SER A 141 17.96 6.53 11.06
C SER A 141 18.47 5.78 12.28
N SER A 142 19.07 6.51 13.22
CA SER A 142 19.40 5.99 14.54
C SER A 142 18.15 5.68 15.40
N ASN A 143 16.98 6.16 14.98
CA ASN A 143 15.72 5.86 15.66
C ASN A 143 15.29 4.40 15.38
N LYS A 144 15.30 3.56 16.42
CA LYS A 144 14.94 2.14 16.36
C LYS A 144 13.51 1.86 15.86
N ASN A 145 12.63 2.86 15.86
CA ASN A 145 11.28 2.74 15.34
C ASN A 145 11.21 2.90 13.81
N VAL A 146 12.29 3.34 13.17
CA VAL A 146 12.42 3.41 11.71
C VAL A 146 13.07 2.10 11.23
N PRO A 147 12.37 1.26 10.47
CA PRO A 147 12.93 0.00 10.01
C PRO A 147 14.04 0.21 8.95
N GLU A 148 15.17 -0.47 9.15
CA GLU A 148 16.25 -0.55 8.18
C GLU A 148 16.14 -1.81 7.32
N TRP A 149 16.85 -1.86 6.19
CA TRP A 149 16.92 -3.05 5.33
C TRP A 149 17.37 -4.30 6.11
N ARG A 150 16.67 -5.42 5.92
CA ARG A 150 16.98 -6.72 6.54
C ARG A 150 17.11 -7.84 5.51
N LEU A 151 17.70 -7.52 4.37
CA LEU A 151 17.78 -8.40 3.21
C LEU A 151 19.15 -9.08 3.14
N GLY A 152 19.17 -10.42 3.20
CA GLY A 152 20.35 -11.24 2.97
C GLY A 152 20.31 -11.96 1.63
N CYS A 153 21.27 -12.88 1.44
CA CYS A 153 21.38 -13.66 0.21
C CYS A 153 20.12 -14.51 -0.06
N GLN A 154 19.48 -15.02 1.00
CA GLN A 154 18.28 -15.86 0.91
C GLN A 154 17.06 -15.04 0.45
N GLU A 155 16.83 -13.87 1.03
CA GLU A 155 15.69 -12.99 0.67
C GLU A 155 15.84 -12.45 -0.75
N LEU A 156 17.08 -12.18 -1.17
CA LEU A 156 17.41 -11.67 -2.49
C LEU A 156 17.49 -12.75 -3.57
N HIS A 157 17.44 -14.04 -3.21
CA HIS A 157 17.66 -15.16 -4.14
C HIS A 157 18.94 -14.97 -4.97
N GLY A 158 20.02 -14.52 -4.31
CA GLY A 158 21.32 -14.26 -4.94
C GLY A 158 21.37 -13.07 -5.91
N LYS A 159 20.29 -12.29 -6.07
CA LYS A 159 20.27 -11.12 -6.96
C LYS A 159 21.09 -9.95 -6.37
N PRO A 160 21.84 -9.22 -7.21
CA PRO A 160 22.57 -8.03 -6.75
C PRO A 160 21.59 -6.93 -6.34
N PHE A 161 21.74 -6.43 -5.11
CA PHE A 161 20.95 -5.33 -4.57
C PHE A 161 21.85 -4.19 -4.12
N SER A 162 21.72 -3.04 -4.80
CA SER A 162 22.46 -1.83 -4.51
C SER A 162 21.64 -0.87 -3.65
N ILE A 163 22.04 -0.71 -2.39
CA ILE A 163 21.44 0.29 -1.49
C ILE A 163 22.04 1.66 -1.83
N VAL A 164 21.19 2.62 -2.17
CA VAL A 164 21.58 4.00 -2.47
C VAL A 164 21.13 4.91 -1.34
N THR A 165 22.11 5.43 -0.61
CA THR A 165 21.89 6.28 0.57
C THR A 165 21.94 7.78 0.25
N GLY A 166 22.28 8.15 -0.98
CA GLY A 166 22.43 9.53 -1.39
C GLY A 166 23.71 10.20 -0.85
N THR A 167 23.85 11.51 -1.08
CA THR A 167 25.06 12.27 -0.75
C THR A 167 25.23 12.50 0.75
N ASP A 168 24.14 12.56 1.50
CA ASP A 168 24.16 12.75 2.96
C ASP A 168 24.15 11.42 3.74
N GLY A 169 24.10 10.28 3.04
CA GLY A 169 24.10 8.96 3.66
C GLY A 169 22.80 8.55 4.34
N THR A 170 21.76 9.39 4.32
CA THR A 170 20.51 9.14 5.07
C THR A 170 19.46 8.36 4.29
N GLY A 171 19.56 8.29 2.96
CA GLY A 171 18.51 7.74 2.10
C GLY A 171 17.16 8.50 2.20
N ASN A 172 17.17 9.72 2.74
CA ASN A 172 15.97 10.55 2.85
C ASN A 172 15.51 10.99 1.46
N ILE A 173 14.38 10.46 1.01
CA ILE A 173 13.79 10.74 -0.31
C ILE A 173 13.24 12.18 -0.44
N TYR A 174 13.15 12.95 0.64
CA TYR A 174 12.86 14.39 0.55
C TYR A 174 14.05 15.22 0.10
N ASN A 175 15.27 14.68 0.20
CA ASN A 175 16.45 15.38 -0.26
C ASN A 175 16.65 15.16 -1.77
N GLN A 176 16.59 16.26 -2.53
CA GLN A 176 16.77 16.25 -3.98
C GLN A 176 18.15 15.72 -4.42
N SER A 177 19.22 15.92 -3.63
CA SER A 177 20.55 15.37 -3.96
C SER A 177 20.60 13.85 -3.80
N ASN A 178 19.86 13.31 -2.81
CA ASN A 178 19.72 11.87 -2.63
C ASN A 178 18.96 11.25 -3.79
N ILE A 179 17.82 11.84 -4.19
CA ILE A 179 17.08 11.41 -5.38
C ILE A 179 17.99 11.43 -6.62
N GLN A 180 18.78 12.50 -6.81
CA GLN A 180 19.67 12.59 -7.97
C GLN A 180 20.76 11.51 -7.96
N THR A 181 21.26 11.13 -6.78
CA THR A 181 22.23 10.03 -6.63
C THR A 181 21.61 8.69 -7.04
N LEU A 182 20.35 8.43 -6.64
CA LEU A 182 19.61 7.25 -7.10
C LEU A 182 19.39 7.28 -8.60
N VAL A 183 18.97 8.40 -9.16
CA VAL A 183 18.75 8.55 -10.61
C VAL A 183 20.04 8.26 -11.39
N THR A 184 21.19 8.74 -10.90
CA THR A 184 22.49 8.46 -11.52
C THR A 184 22.88 6.98 -11.39
N SER A 185 22.64 6.37 -10.23
CA SER A 185 23.00 4.97 -9.96
C SER A 185 22.14 3.99 -10.77
N VAL A 186 20.84 4.25 -10.87
CA VAL A 186 19.88 3.44 -11.63
C VAL A 186 20.03 3.70 -13.12
N GLY A 187 20.18 4.97 -13.52
CA GLY A 187 20.10 5.45 -14.90
C GLY A 187 18.69 5.91 -15.27
N ARG A 188 18.58 7.05 -15.96
CA ARG A 188 17.29 7.61 -16.42
C ARG A 188 16.60 6.69 -17.42
N ALA A 189 15.29 6.54 -17.29
CA ALA A 189 14.46 5.75 -18.19
C ALA A 189 14.91 4.28 -18.37
N THR A 190 15.43 3.65 -17.31
CA THR A 190 15.94 2.27 -17.38
C THR A 190 15.27 1.29 -16.43
N ALA A 191 14.50 1.73 -15.44
CA ALA A 191 13.82 0.84 -14.49
C ALA A 191 12.55 0.25 -15.11
N ASP A 192 12.47 -1.08 -15.19
CA ASP A 192 11.29 -1.80 -15.70
C ASP A 192 10.19 -1.89 -14.63
N PHE A 193 10.60 -2.06 -13.38
CA PHE A 193 9.70 -2.29 -12.24
C PHE A 193 10.06 -1.38 -11.06
N ILE A 194 9.09 -0.66 -10.52
CA ILE A 194 9.29 0.20 -9.36
C ILE A 194 8.22 -0.08 -8.33
N THR A 195 8.60 -0.15 -7.06
CA THR A 195 7.65 -0.14 -5.94
C THR A 195 7.97 0.98 -4.98
N ALA A 196 6.92 1.44 -4.30
CA ALA A 196 7.02 2.39 -3.20
C ALA A 196 6.00 2.04 -2.09
N ASP A 197 6.53 1.76 -0.88
CA ASP A 197 5.76 1.36 0.31
C ASP A 197 6.13 2.23 1.52
N GLY A 198 6.48 3.50 1.30
CA GLY A 198 6.80 4.45 2.37
C GLY A 198 5.60 4.77 3.27
N GLY A 199 5.84 4.91 4.58
CA GLY A 199 4.79 5.27 5.52
C GLY A 199 5.34 5.71 6.87
N PHE A 200 4.48 6.35 7.66
CA PHE A 200 4.78 6.78 9.01
C PHE A 200 3.84 6.11 10.02
N ASP A 201 4.23 6.09 11.29
CA ASP A 201 3.33 5.64 12.35
C ASP A 201 2.31 6.73 12.68
N PHE A 202 1.05 6.51 12.29
CA PHE A 202 -0.08 7.42 12.51
C PHE A 202 -1.01 6.95 13.62
N SER A 203 -0.52 6.10 14.51
CA SER A 203 -1.36 5.39 15.47
C SER A 203 -2.08 6.30 16.49
N GLY A 204 -1.73 7.59 16.56
CA GLY A 204 -2.44 8.61 17.34
C GLY A 204 -3.39 9.56 16.59
N ASN A 205 -3.33 9.67 15.25
CA ASN A 205 -4.24 10.54 14.47
C ASN A 205 -4.36 10.07 13.01
N PHE A 206 -5.28 9.15 12.76
CA PHE A 206 -5.50 8.57 11.43
C PHE A 206 -5.98 9.58 10.39
N ASN A 207 -6.67 10.66 10.79
CA ASN A 207 -7.26 11.63 9.86
C ASN A 207 -6.20 12.55 9.23
N MET A 208 -5.03 12.69 9.87
CA MET A 208 -3.88 13.45 9.34
C MET A 208 -2.98 12.62 8.40
N GLN A 209 -3.25 11.31 8.28
CA GLN A 209 -2.38 10.39 7.54
C GLN A 209 -2.22 10.79 6.07
N GLU A 210 -3.30 11.20 5.40
CA GLU A 210 -3.26 11.62 4.00
C GLU A 210 -2.36 12.86 3.82
N GLN A 211 -2.61 13.92 4.59
CA GLN A 211 -1.88 15.18 4.48
C GLN A 211 -0.38 14.99 4.72
N VAL A 212 -0.01 14.24 5.75
CA VAL A 212 1.41 14.02 6.09
C VAL A 212 2.10 13.08 5.09
N SER A 213 1.36 12.11 4.52
CA SER A 213 1.93 11.14 3.57
C SER A 213 2.00 11.69 2.15
N THR A 214 1.22 12.71 1.78
CA THR A 214 1.16 13.23 0.40
C THR A 214 2.53 13.68 -0.09
N ARG A 215 3.35 14.33 0.75
CA ARG A 215 4.72 14.72 0.37
C ARG A 215 5.60 13.49 0.08
N LEU A 216 5.47 12.42 0.87
CA LEU A 216 6.20 11.16 0.66
C LEU A 216 5.80 10.51 -0.67
N ILE A 217 4.50 10.40 -0.90
CA ILE A 217 3.93 9.84 -2.13
C ILE A 217 4.38 10.68 -3.35
N ALA A 218 4.44 12.01 -3.24
CA ALA A 218 4.97 12.88 -4.28
C ALA A 218 6.47 12.64 -4.55
N ALA A 219 7.26 12.41 -3.50
CA ALA A 219 8.68 12.10 -3.62
C ALA A 219 8.93 10.74 -4.27
N GLU A 220 8.16 9.72 -3.90
CA GLU A 220 8.18 8.40 -4.50
C GLU A 220 7.77 8.46 -5.98
N ALA A 221 6.69 9.18 -6.30
CA ALA A 221 6.21 9.36 -7.67
C ALA A 221 7.20 10.14 -8.55
N TYR A 222 7.77 11.25 -8.06
CA TYR A 222 8.79 12.01 -8.77
C TYR A 222 10.05 11.17 -9.04
N THR A 223 10.49 10.41 -8.04
CA THR A 223 11.64 9.52 -8.15
C THR A 223 11.39 8.41 -9.16
N ALA A 224 10.22 7.75 -9.09
CA ALA A 224 9.81 6.73 -10.03
C ALA A 224 9.84 7.26 -11.47
N MET A 225 9.15 8.37 -11.76
CA MET A 225 9.10 8.96 -13.10
C MET A 225 10.47 9.42 -13.62
N SER A 226 11.44 9.69 -12.74
CA SER A 226 12.80 10.09 -13.12
C SER A 226 13.66 8.93 -13.63
N VAL A 227 13.31 7.68 -13.29
CA VAL A 227 14.08 6.47 -13.66
C VAL A 227 13.28 5.44 -14.46
N GLN A 228 11.95 5.53 -14.46
CA GLN A 228 11.05 4.56 -15.10
C GLN A 228 11.26 4.52 -16.62
N LYS A 229 11.49 3.31 -17.15
CA LYS A 229 11.54 3.01 -18.58
C LYS A 229 10.15 3.08 -19.21
N LEU A 230 10.08 3.45 -20.49
CA LEU A 230 8.83 3.36 -21.25
C LEU A 230 8.26 1.94 -21.21
N GLY A 231 6.95 1.83 -21.03
CA GLY A 231 6.27 0.56 -20.83
C GLY A 231 6.36 -0.01 -19.40
N GLY A 232 7.13 0.62 -18.51
CA GLY A 232 7.39 0.13 -17.15
C GLY A 232 6.18 0.13 -16.23
N VAL A 233 6.35 -0.54 -15.08
CA VAL A 233 5.33 -0.71 -14.03
C VAL A 233 5.76 -0.04 -12.73
N PHE A 234 4.81 0.66 -12.10
CA PHE A 234 4.99 1.30 -10.80
C PHE A 234 3.87 0.90 -9.83
N PHE A 235 4.24 0.38 -8.66
CA PHE A 235 3.32 -0.04 -7.60
C PHE A 235 3.51 0.85 -6.37
N LEU A 236 2.52 1.69 -6.06
CA LEU A 236 2.64 2.77 -5.08
C LEU A 236 1.59 2.64 -3.98
N LYS A 237 2.02 2.70 -2.71
CA LYS A 237 1.11 2.82 -1.58
C LYS A 237 0.50 4.23 -1.53
N VAL A 238 -0.80 4.29 -1.25
CA VAL A 238 -1.53 5.51 -0.92
C VAL A 238 -2.49 5.26 0.25
N TYR A 239 -3.09 6.33 0.78
CA TYR A 239 -4.04 6.24 1.89
C TYR A 239 -5.43 6.73 1.45
N ASP A 240 -6.09 7.56 2.27
CA ASP A 240 -7.32 8.24 1.86
C ASP A 240 -7.06 9.08 0.59
N ILE A 241 -8.10 9.21 -0.24
CA ILE A 241 -8.05 9.96 -1.50
C ILE A 241 -9.16 11.01 -1.43
N ARG A 242 -8.98 11.96 -0.51
CA ARG A 242 -9.95 13.01 -0.20
C ARG A 242 -9.48 14.36 -0.69
N GLN A 243 -8.25 14.71 -0.35
CA GLN A 243 -7.71 16.06 -0.54
C GLN A 243 -7.26 16.29 -1.98
N ALA A 244 -7.36 17.53 -2.44
CA ALA A 244 -6.99 17.88 -3.80
C ALA A 244 -5.54 17.55 -4.16
N PRO A 245 -4.53 17.67 -3.26
CA PRO A 245 -3.17 17.28 -3.58
C PRO A 245 -3.02 15.81 -3.97
N THR A 246 -3.70 14.91 -3.24
CA THR A 246 -3.73 13.47 -3.56
C THR A 246 -4.43 13.23 -4.90
N LEU A 247 -5.59 13.87 -5.13
CA LEU A 247 -6.35 13.75 -6.38
C LEU A 247 -5.51 14.21 -7.59
N VAL A 248 -4.83 15.34 -7.47
CA VAL A 248 -3.95 15.88 -8.52
C VAL A 248 -2.77 14.96 -8.77
N LEU A 249 -2.15 14.43 -7.71
CA LEU A 249 -1.06 13.45 -7.85
C LEU A 249 -1.52 12.20 -8.62
N LEU A 250 -2.68 11.64 -8.29
CA LEU A 250 -3.22 10.48 -9.02
C LEU A 250 -3.60 10.83 -10.46
N SER A 251 -4.09 12.04 -10.72
CA SER A 251 -4.33 12.53 -12.09
C SER A 251 -3.03 12.67 -12.90
N ILE A 252 -1.92 13.09 -12.27
CA ILE A 252 -0.59 13.06 -12.91
C ILE A 252 -0.23 11.62 -13.29
N LEU A 253 -0.41 10.65 -12.39
CA LEU A 253 -0.16 9.24 -12.71
C LEU A 253 -1.04 8.76 -13.88
N GLY A 254 -2.32 9.13 -13.92
CA GLY A 254 -3.24 8.81 -15.02
C GLY A 254 -2.79 9.36 -16.38
N ARG A 255 -2.02 10.46 -16.39
CA ARG A 255 -1.41 11.03 -17.60
C ARG A 255 -0.12 10.31 -18.02
N CYS A 256 0.64 9.83 -17.04
CA CYS A 256 1.97 9.24 -17.26
C CYS A 256 1.96 7.76 -17.64
N TYR A 257 0.84 7.06 -17.43
CA TYR A 257 0.73 5.61 -17.65
C TYR A 257 -0.46 5.26 -18.55
N ASP A 258 -0.41 4.11 -19.22
CA ASP A 258 -1.50 3.61 -20.07
C ASP A 258 -2.71 3.14 -19.25
N ALA A 259 -2.44 2.56 -18.08
CA ALA A 259 -3.46 2.18 -17.14
C ALA A 259 -3.01 2.41 -15.70
N VAL A 260 -3.93 2.93 -14.90
CA VAL A 260 -3.78 3.14 -13.47
C VAL A 260 -4.93 2.43 -12.78
N HIS A 261 -4.63 1.63 -11.76
CA HIS A 261 -5.65 0.90 -11.00
C HIS A 261 -5.49 1.09 -9.50
N LEU A 262 -6.59 1.27 -8.78
CA LEU A 262 -6.61 1.18 -7.32
C LEU A 262 -6.96 -0.24 -6.89
N THR A 263 -6.27 -0.72 -5.85
CA THR A 263 -6.52 -1.98 -5.19
C THR A 263 -6.21 -1.93 -3.70
N LYS A 264 -6.81 -2.82 -2.93
CA LYS A 264 -6.46 -3.09 -1.53
C LYS A 264 -6.35 -4.60 -1.34
N PRO A 265 -5.14 -5.19 -1.30
CA PRO A 265 -4.98 -6.61 -1.10
C PRO A 265 -5.56 -7.03 0.26
N LEU A 266 -6.09 -8.25 0.35
CA LEU A 266 -6.62 -8.90 1.56
C LEU A 266 -5.58 -8.96 2.69
N SER A 267 -4.30 -9.04 2.35
CA SER A 267 -3.16 -8.94 3.27
C SER A 267 -2.92 -7.52 3.82
N SER A 268 -3.58 -6.49 3.29
CA SER A 268 -3.69 -5.16 3.92
C SER A 268 -4.90 -5.11 4.85
N ARG A 269 -4.72 -4.57 6.06
CA ARG A 269 -5.77 -4.60 7.09
C ARG A 269 -7.02 -3.85 6.63
N PRO A 270 -8.22 -4.44 6.75
CA PRO A 270 -9.44 -3.85 6.22
C PRO A 270 -9.84 -2.52 6.88
N ALA A 271 -9.58 -2.35 8.17
CA ALA A 271 -9.95 -1.15 8.92
C ALA A 271 -9.05 0.08 8.69
N ASN A 272 -7.91 -0.05 7.98
CA ASN A 272 -7.02 1.07 7.69
C ASN A 272 -7.26 1.65 6.29
N SER A 273 -6.79 2.87 6.08
CA SER A 273 -6.92 3.59 4.80
C SER A 273 -5.86 3.20 3.77
N GLU A 274 -4.92 2.31 4.11
CA GLU A 274 -3.87 1.86 3.19
C GLU A 274 -4.47 1.14 1.98
N LYS A 275 -4.06 1.58 0.80
CA LYS A 275 -4.42 1.00 -0.50
C LYS A 275 -3.23 1.19 -1.46
N TYR A 276 -3.32 0.60 -2.65
CA TYR A 276 -2.22 0.60 -3.61
C TYR A 276 -2.70 1.03 -5.00
N VAL A 277 -1.84 1.77 -5.69
CA VAL A 277 -1.98 2.19 -7.08
C VAL A 277 -1.06 1.31 -7.94
N ILE A 278 -1.62 0.65 -8.96
CA ILE A 278 -0.88 -0.09 -9.97
C ILE A 278 -0.87 0.72 -11.27
N CYS A 279 0.28 1.29 -11.60
CA CYS A 279 0.52 2.02 -12.82
C CYS A 279 1.27 1.13 -13.82
N THR A 280 0.76 0.99 -15.04
CA THR A 280 1.39 0.16 -16.09
C THR A 280 1.47 0.88 -17.41
N GLY A 281 2.54 0.63 -18.17
CA GLY A 281 2.72 1.23 -19.48
C GLY A 281 3.14 2.68 -19.36
N PHE A 282 4.28 2.95 -18.71
CA PHE A 282 4.79 4.32 -18.60
C PHE A 282 5.02 4.94 -19.98
N LYS A 283 4.48 6.14 -20.21
CA LYS A 283 4.57 6.89 -21.47
C LYS A 283 5.54 8.07 -21.41
N GLY A 284 6.15 8.30 -20.24
CA GLY A 284 6.81 9.57 -19.92
C GLY A 284 5.91 10.47 -19.09
N CYS A 285 6.52 11.50 -18.50
CA CYS A 285 5.82 12.53 -17.73
C CYS A 285 6.19 13.89 -18.30
N ASP A 286 5.20 14.77 -18.48
CA ASP A 286 5.43 16.12 -18.98
C ASP A 286 6.26 16.95 -17.99
N ALA A 287 7.00 17.92 -18.51
CA ALA A 287 7.93 18.71 -17.71
C ALA A 287 7.23 19.52 -16.62
N ALA A 288 5.98 19.96 -16.84
CA ALA A 288 5.23 20.73 -15.86
C ALA A 288 4.81 19.84 -14.67
N SER A 289 4.29 18.64 -14.94
CA SER A 289 3.95 17.65 -13.91
C SER A 289 5.19 17.21 -13.10
N LEU A 290 6.33 16.95 -13.77
CA LEU A 290 7.58 16.65 -13.08
C LEU A 290 8.08 17.82 -12.21
N ALA A 291 8.02 19.05 -12.73
CA ALA A 291 8.43 20.24 -12.00
C ALA A 291 7.52 20.50 -10.78
N LEU A 292 6.22 20.25 -10.92
CA LEU A 292 5.24 20.37 -9.85
C LEU A 292 5.55 19.37 -8.72
N LEU A 293 5.72 18.09 -9.04
CA LEU A 293 6.07 17.08 -8.04
C LEU A 293 7.41 17.42 -7.37
N LYS A 294 8.43 17.80 -8.15
CA LYS A 294 9.73 18.21 -7.62
C LYS A 294 9.60 19.39 -6.64
N ALA A 295 8.82 20.41 -7.00
CA ALA A 295 8.58 21.56 -6.14
C ALA A 295 7.94 21.13 -4.81
N THR A 296 6.90 20.29 -4.85
CA THR A 296 6.26 19.74 -3.64
C THR A 296 7.26 18.98 -2.75
N VAL A 297 8.17 18.21 -3.34
CA VAL A 297 9.19 17.48 -2.57
C VAL A 297 10.15 18.43 -1.86
N VAL A 298 10.67 19.41 -2.60
CA VAL A 298 11.70 20.35 -2.09
C VAL A 298 11.12 21.30 -1.05
N THR A 299 9.97 21.91 -1.30
CA THR A 299 9.37 22.88 -0.39
C THR A 299 8.64 22.20 0.76
N GLY A 300 8.12 20.99 0.55
CA GLY A 300 7.18 20.34 1.46
C GLY A 300 5.80 20.98 1.50
N ASP A 301 5.52 21.96 0.63
CA ASP A 301 4.22 22.63 0.55
C ASP A 301 3.33 21.94 -0.50
N LEU A 302 2.11 21.61 -0.08
CA LEU A 302 1.09 20.97 -0.93
C LEU A 302 0.25 21.99 -1.72
N LYS A 303 0.38 23.29 -1.46
CA LYS A 303 -0.41 24.35 -2.13
C LYS A 303 -0.27 24.34 -3.64
N ALA A 304 0.89 24.00 -4.17
CA ALA A 304 1.11 23.92 -5.61
C ALA A 304 0.23 22.82 -6.23
N LEU A 305 0.15 21.64 -5.60
CA LEU A 305 -0.76 20.58 -6.04
C LEU A 305 -2.23 20.98 -5.84
N GLU A 306 -2.57 21.61 -4.71
CA GLU A 306 -3.93 22.13 -4.46
C GLU A 306 -4.37 23.12 -5.55
N GLY A 307 -3.46 23.99 -6.03
CA GLY A 307 -3.74 24.96 -7.10
C GLY A 307 -4.19 24.32 -8.41
N GLU A 308 -3.73 23.08 -8.69
CA GLU A 308 -4.10 22.32 -9.88
C GLU A 308 -5.43 21.58 -9.75
N ARG A 309 -6.17 21.72 -8.64
CA ARG A 309 -7.45 21.04 -8.41
C ARG A 309 -8.45 21.20 -9.56
N ASN A 310 -8.43 22.34 -10.26
CA ASN A 310 -9.36 22.66 -11.34
C ASN A 310 -8.95 22.08 -12.70
N THR A 311 -7.86 21.31 -12.74
CA THR A 311 -7.46 20.48 -13.90
C THR A 311 -8.09 19.10 -13.88
N LEU A 312 -8.64 18.66 -12.74
CA LEU A 312 -9.33 17.39 -12.60
C LEU A 312 -10.57 17.35 -13.49
N SER A 313 -10.81 16.24 -14.17
CA SER A 313 -11.98 16.05 -15.01
C SER A 313 -13.14 15.41 -14.22
N VAL A 314 -14.36 15.57 -14.74
CA VAL A 314 -15.56 14.89 -14.24
C VAL A 314 -15.37 13.37 -14.21
N ALA A 315 -14.91 12.78 -15.32
CA ALA A 315 -14.73 11.33 -15.42
C ALA A 315 -13.69 10.78 -14.44
N PHE A 316 -12.59 11.51 -14.20
CA PHE A 316 -11.63 11.16 -13.16
C PHE A 316 -12.29 11.14 -11.77
N LEU A 317 -13.04 12.19 -11.44
CA LEU A 317 -13.68 12.29 -10.13
C LEU A 317 -14.74 11.21 -9.92
N ARG A 318 -15.49 10.84 -10.96
CA ARG A 318 -16.44 9.71 -10.92
C ARG A 318 -15.72 8.39 -10.59
N ASP A 319 -14.63 8.06 -11.29
CA ASP A 319 -13.84 6.86 -10.97
C ASP A 319 -13.33 6.86 -9.53
N ILE A 320 -12.86 8.01 -9.04
CA ILE A 320 -12.38 8.15 -7.67
C ILE A 320 -13.53 7.96 -6.68
N ILE A 321 -14.71 8.51 -6.94
CA ILE A 321 -15.89 8.35 -6.07
C ILE A 321 -16.34 6.90 -6.05
N ASP A 322 -16.37 6.21 -7.19
CA ASP A 322 -16.71 4.79 -7.25
C ASP A 322 -15.73 3.95 -6.43
N ALA A 323 -14.42 4.19 -6.60
CA ALA A 323 -13.38 3.52 -5.84
C ALA A 323 -13.48 3.84 -4.33
N ASN A 324 -13.65 5.12 -3.98
CA ASN A 324 -13.74 5.55 -2.59
C ASN A 324 -14.98 4.99 -1.92
N THR A 325 -16.14 4.98 -2.58
CA THR A 325 -17.37 4.36 -2.06
C THR A 325 -17.10 2.91 -1.66
N HIS A 326 -16.50 2.12 -2.56
CA HIS A 326 -16.18 0.72 -2.27
C HIS A 326 -15.21 0.55 -1.09
N PHE A 327 -14.08 1.27 -1.09
CA PHE A 327 -13.07 1.11 -0.04
C PHE A 327 -13.55 1.64 1.31
N ILE A 328 -14.29 2.76 1.33
CA ILE A 328 -14.83 3.38 2.53
C ILE A 328 -15.91 2.49 3.16
N GLU A 329 -16.85 1.95 2.38
CA GLU A 329 -17.88 1.05 2.90
C GLU A 329 -17.28 -0.18 3.60
N ARG A 330 -16.26 -0.78 2.98
CA ARG A 330 -15.54 -1.92 3.57
C ARG A 330 -14.77 -1.53 4.83
N GLN A 331 -14.13 -0.37 4.82
CA GLN A 331 -13.40 0.14 5.98
C GLN A 331 -14.36 0.41 7.15
N ILE A 332 -15.50 1.07 6.89
CA ILE A 332 -16.57 1.31 7.87
C ILE A 332 -17.07 -0.02 8.42
N THR A 333 -17.38 -0.99 7.56
CA THR A 333 -17.86 -2.31 7.97
C THR A 333 -16.87 -2.97 8.94
N SER A 334 -15.58 -2.99 8.59
CA SER A 334 -14.54 -3.57 9.44
C SER A 334 -14.37 -2.82 10.77
N ILE A 335 -14.47 -1.49 10.76
CA ILE A 335 -14.38 -0.68 11.97
C ILE A 335 -15.58 -0.98 12.89
N ASP A 336 -16.79 -0.92 12.35
CA ASP A 336 -18.03 -1.15 13.09
C ASP A 336 -18.09 -2.57 13.67
N GLU A 337 -17.74 -3.59 12.88
CA GLU A 337 -17.63 -4.98 13.36
C GLU A 337 -16.65 -5.11 14.53
N THR A 338 -15.50 -4.44 14.45
CA THR A 338 -14.49 -4.45 15.53
C THR A 338 -15.03 -3.76 16.79
N LEU A 339 -15.68 -2.60 16.65
CA LEU A 339 -16.26 -1.87 17.77
C LEU A 339 -17.39 -2.66 18.45
N ARG A 340 -18.29 -3.26 17.66
CA ARG A 340 -19.34 -4.15 18.17
C ARG A 340 -18.76 -5.37 18.85
N PHE A 341 -17.69 -5.97 18.30
CA PHE A 341 -17.04 -7.12 18.92
C PHE A 341 -16.40 -6.77 20.26
N ILE A 342 -15.81 -5.57 20.40
CA ILE A 342 -15.33 -5.07 21.69
C ILE A 342 -16.49 -4.95 22.69
N GLN A 343 -17.62 -4.38 22.27
CA GLN A 343 -18.79 -4.21 23.14
C GLN A 343 -19.37 -5.56 23.59
N LEU A 344 -19.51 -6.52 22.68
CA LEU A 344 -19.98 -7.87 23.00
C LEU A 344 -19.01 -8.58 23.94
N HIS A 345 -17.70 -8.46 23.70
CA HIS A 345 -16.70 -9.05 24.59
C HIS A 345 -16.73 -8.39 25.99
N ASP A 346 -16.94 -7.08 26.09
CA ASP A 346 -17.02 -6.38 27.37
C ASP A 346 -18.28 -6.74 28.18
N THR A 347 -19.37 -7.09 27.50
CA THR A 347 -20.67 -7.42 28.11
C THR A 347 -20.94 -8.91 28.24
N ALA A 348 -19.99 -9.77 27.83
CA ALA A 348 -20.12 -11.21 27.90
C ALA A 348 -20.36 -11.70 29.35
N ALA A 349 -21.27 -12.67 29.52
CA ALA A 349 -21.74 -13.16 30.81
C ALA A 349 -20.66 -13.84 31.68
N SER A 350 -19.55 -14.29 31.07
CA SER A 350 -18.44 -14.95 31.76
C SER A 350 -17.13 -14.81 30.99
N GLU A 351 -16.01 -15.05 31.68
CA GLU A 351 -14.69 -15.15 31.02
C GLU A 351 -14.60 -16.33 30.03
N ASP A 352 -15.36 -17.40 30.28
CA ASP A 352 -15.43 -18.54 29.36
C ASP A 352 -16.13 -18.18 28.05
N ALA A 353 -17.21 -17.39 28.11
CA ALA A 353 -17.86 -16.85 26.92
C ALA A 353 -16.90 -15.96 26.11
N LYS A 354 -16.12 -15.10 26.78
CA LYS A 354 -15.09 -14.27 26.12
C LYS A 354 -14.05 -15.10 25.40
N LYS A 355 -13.53 -16.15 26.04
CA LYS A 355 -12.56 -17.09 25.43
C LYS A 355 -13.16 -17.80 24.21
N THR A 356 -14.39 -18.27 24.33
CA THR A 356 -15.12 -18.94 23.24
C THR A 356 -15.29 -18.02 22.04
N MET A 357 -15.66 -16.75 22.25
CA MET A 357 -15.77 -15.75 21.18
C MET A 357 -14.43 -15.52 20.44
N LEU A 358 -13.33 -15.41 21.17
CA LEU A 358 -11.99 -15.22 20.59
C LEU A 358 -11.53 -16.47 19.84
N ALA A 359 -11.81 -17.66 20.37
CA ALA A 359 -11.49 -18.93 19.73
C ALA A 359 -12.26 -19.11 18.40
N ALA A 360 -13.55 -18.76 18.38
CA ALA A 360 -14.36 -18.80 17.16
C ALA A 360 -13.80 -17.87 16.07
N ARG A 361 -13.37 -16.65 16.43
CA ARG A 361 -12.69 -15.74 15.49
C ARG A 361 -11.39 -16.31 14.96
N CYS A 362 -10.56 -16.89 15.84
CA CYS A 362 -9.31 -17.51 15.45
C CYS A 362 -9.51 -18.68 14.47
N ALA A 363 -10.54 -19.50 14.68
CA ALA A 363 -10.88 -20.60 13.78
C ALA A 363 -11.32 -20.11 12.39
N ASP A 364 -12.20 -19.10 12.33
CA ASP A 364 -12.61 -18.48 11.06
C ASP A 364 -11.42 -17.86 10.31
N GLN A 365 -10.56 -17.13 11.01
CA GLN A 365 -9.34 -16.55 10.44
C GLN A 365 -8.38 -17.62 9.90
N ALA A 366 -8.27 -18.77 10.59
CA ALA A 366 -7.41 -19.86 10.16
C ALA A 366 -7.89 -20.43 8.82
N LEU A 367 -9.20 -20.66 8.67
CA LEU A 367 -9.81 -21.12 7.42
C LEU A 367 -9.61 -20.12 6.27
N LYS A 368 -9.88 -18.83 6.51
CA LYS A 368 -9.72 -17.78 5.48
C LYS A 368 -8.25 -17.58 5.10
N SER A 369 -7.34 -17.60 6.06
CA SER A 369 -5.89 -17.49 5.83
C SER A 369 -5.33 -18.74 5.13
N HIS A 370 -5.90 -19.92 5.38
CA HIS A 370 -5.57 -21.16 4.65
C HIS A 370 -6.03 -21.08 3.19
N ALA A 371 -7.27 -20.65 2.95
CA ALA A 371 -7.78 -20.41 1.60
C ALA A 371 -6.94 -19.36 0.85
N TRP A 372 -6.49 -18.30 1.54
CA TRP A 372 -5.54 -17.32 0.99
C TRP A 372 -4.22 -18.00 0.59
N CYS A 373 -3.63 -18.84 1.44
CA CYS A 373 -2.38 -19.54 1.12
C CYS A 373 -2.51 -20.43 -0.12
N ILE A 374 -3.60 -21.18 -0.24
CA ILE A 374 -3.91 -21.99 -1.43
C ILE A 374 -4.04 -21.11 -2.67
N ARG A 375 -4.84 -20.05 -2.60
CA ARG A 375 -5.09 -19.14 -3.74
C ARG A 375 -3.81 -18.52 -4.29
N TYR A 376 -2.90 -18.12 -3.40
CA TYR A 376 -1.66 -17.43 -3.77
C TYR A 376 -0.43 -18.34 -3.79
N ASN A 377 -0.65 -19.66 -3.82
CA ASN A 377 0.41 -20.68 -3.90
C ASN A 377 1.52 -20.47 -2.86
N VAL A 378 1.13 -20.21 -1.61
CA VAL A 378 2.01 -20.12 -0.46
C VAL A 378 1.85 -21.38 0.37
N GLY A 379 2.95 -22.05 0.70
CA GLY A 379 2.92 -23.25 1.52
C GLY A 379 2.32 -22.99 2.91
N VAL A 380 1.70 -24.01 3.50
CA VAL A 380 1.10 -23.95 4.84
C VAL A 380 2.09 -24.49 5.87
N SER A 381 2.20 -23.83 7.03
CA SER A 381 3.14 -24.25 8.07
C SER A 381 2.66 -25.54 8.78
N GLU A 382 3.61 -26.39 9.19
CA GLU A 382 3.30 -27.62 9.93
C GLU A 382 2.63 -27.32 11.28
N SER A 383 3.05 -26.25 11.95
CA SER A 383 2.45 -25.81 13.21
C SER A 383 0.99 -25.37 13.04
N ALA A 384 0.66 -24.70 11.94
CA ALA A 384 -0.73 -24.37 11.61
C ALA A 384 -1.56 -25.61 11.28
N THR A 385 -1.00 -26.53 10.49
CA THR A 385 -1.67 -27.79 10.11
C THR A 385 -2.05 -28.60 11.36
N THR A 386 -1.09 -28.77 12.28
CA THR A 386 -1.31 -29.48 13.55
C THR A 386 -2.36 -28.78 14.43
N ARG A 387 -2.33 -27.44 14.51
CA ARG A 387 -3.22 -26.69 15.41
C ARG A 387 -4.66 -26.62 14.92
N TYR A 388 -4.86 -26.40 13.63
CA TYR A 388 -6.18 -26.10 13.06
C TYR A 388 -6.81 -27.27 12.33
N ALA A 389 -6.07 -28.37 12.12
CA ALA A 389 -6.56 -29.60 11.49
C ALA A 389 -7.30 -29.33 10.17
N PHE A 390 -6.62 -28.64 9.24
CA PHE A 390 -7.12 -28.46 7.87
C PHE A 390 -7.16 -29.82 7.18
N ASN A 391 -8.30 -30.50 7.23
CA ASN A 391 -8.55 -31.76 6.52
C ASN A 391 -8.87 -31.52 5.04
#